data_AF-A0A832HGF9-F1
#
_entry.id   AF-A0A832HGF9-F1
#
_cell.length_a   1.000
_cell.length_b   1.000
_cell.length_c   1.000
_cell.angle_alpha   90.00
_cell.angle_beta   90.00
_cell.angle_gamma   90.00
#
_symmetry.space_group_name_H-M   'P 1'
#
loop_
_entity.id
_entity.type
_entity.pdbx_description
1 polymer ?
#
loop_
_entity_poly.entity_id
_entity_poly.type
_entity_poly.pdbx_seq_one_letter_code
_entity_poly.pdbx_strand_id
1 'polypeptide(L)'
;MNRNALLFSAATFLACSGLYAQAPVTTPTTTTSSGSYAVAKLDLSAGIQDAKDKAAAQPQKLFLAMRDGKFVNAWFIRPFAGDSRLMVETTTLAKQGDKIAGDVEFRTAFNRGNAQVSVKLNLDLTVSGDKVTGNFNIIGDGSPYKSAKGTASGTLQTAASADEKLGDGSWTNFWGSNGNLNVGTQPALVENRLVRKCH
;
A
#
# COMPACT_ATOMS: atom_id res chain seq x y z
N MET A 1 1.06 56.32 76.15
CA MET A 1 1.75 55.05 75.82
C MET A 1 0.91 54.27 74.82
N ASN A 2 1.51 53.38 74.04
CA ASN A 2 0.95 52.29 73.22
C ASN A 2 -0.40 52.56 72.49
N ARG A 3 -0.45 52.78 71.18
CA ARG A 3 -0.23 51.79 70.09
C ARG A 3 -0.90 50.44 70.31
N ASN A 4 -1.88 50.13 69.45
CA ASN A 4 -1.98 48.84 68.76
C ASN A 4 -2.65 49.06 67.40
N ALA A 5 -2.40 48.17 66.43
CA ALA A 5 -2.60 48.44 65.00
C ALA A 5 -3.51 47.42 64.30
N LEU A 6 -3.92 47.76 63.07
CA LEU A 6 -4.73 46.91 62.19
C LEU A 6 -4.01 45.61 61.80
N LEU A 7 -4.79 44.55 61.58
CA LEU A 7 -4.43 43.45 60.68
C LEU A 7 -5.61 43.17 59.74
N PHE A 8 -5.51 43.66 58.51
CA PHE A 8 -6.36 43.22 57.39
C PHE A 8 -5.68 42.02 56.71
N SER A 9 -6.35 40.87 56.69
CA SER A 9 -5.87 39.69 55.95
C SER A 9 -6.09 39.87 54.45
N ALA A 10 -5.04 40.27 53.72
CA ALA A 10 -5.07 40.31 52.26
C ALA A 10 -4.95 38.88 51.69
N ALA A 11 -5.94 38.43 50.92
CA ALA A 11 -5.92 37.14 50.25
C ALA A 11 -5.17 37.23 48.91
N THR A 12 -3.94 36.71 48.87
CA THR A 12 -3.12 36.69 47.65
C THR A 12 -3.68 35.69 46.63
N PHE A 13 -4.44 36.18 45.65
CA PHE A 13 -4.82 35.40 44.48
C PHE A 13 -3.57 35.10 43.62
N LEU A 14 -3.08 33.87 43.70
CA LEU A 14 -1.94 33.42 42.91
C LEU A 14 -2.38 33.15 41.46
N ALA A 15 -2.25 34.18 40.61
CA ALA A 15 -2.66 34.11 39.21
C ALA A 15 -1.72 33.18 38.41
N CYS A 16 -2.14 31.94 38.17
CA CYS A 16 -1.49 31.03 37.23
C CYS A 16 -1.65 31.52 35.79
N SER A 17 -0.78 32.45 35.37
CA SER A 17 -0.63 32.90 33.99
C SER A 17 -0.03 31.78 33.13
N GLY A 18 -0.86 30.80 32.77
CA GLY A 18 -0.50 29.70 31.89
C GLY A 18 -0.07 30.22 30.52
N LEU A 19 1.24 30.22 30.26
CA LEU A 19 1.79 30.50 28.94
C LEU A 19 1.37 29.38 27.98
N TYR A 20 0.31 29.63 27.21
CA TYR A 20 -0.07 28.82 26.06
C TYR A 20 1.00 28.95 24.97
N ALA A 21 2.10 28.22 25.13
CA ALA A 21 3.08 28.01 24.08
C ALA A 21 2.36 27.35 22.90
N GLN A 22 2.08 28.13 21.85
CA GLN A 22 1.53 27.61 20.62
C GLN A 22 2.52 26.59 20.05
N ALA A 23 2.11 25.33 19.95
CA ALA A 23 2.91 24.31 19.30
C ALA A 23 3.24 24.79 17.87
N PRO A 24 4.51 24.77 17.44
CA PRO A 24 4.90 25.30 16.15
C PRO A 24 4.15 24.55 15.05
N VAL A 25 3.44 25.30 14.18
CA VAL A 25 2.66 24.73 13.08
C VAL A 25 3.64 24.14 12.06
N THR A 26 3.89 22.84 12.18
CA THR A 26 4.69 22.09 11.22
C THR A 26 3.90 21.89 9.94
N THR A 27 4.21 22.70 8.91
CA THR A 27 3.69 22.49 7.55
C THR A 27 3.96 21.05 7.13
N PRO A 28 2.95 20.24 6.76
CA PRO A 28 3.15 18.84 6.42
C PRO A 28 3.97 18.73 5.13
N THR A 29 5.22 18.29 5.26
CA THR A 29 6.15 18.12 4.14
C THR A 29 6.02 16.72 3.55
N THR A 30 5.57 16.63 2.29
CA THR A 30 5.67 15.39 1.52
C THR A 30 7.13 15.14 1.14
N THR A 31 7.78 14.18 1.79
CA THR A 31 9.15 13.79 1.47
C THR A 31 9.17 12.76 0.33
N THR A 32 10.11 12.90 -0.60
CA THR A 32 10.38 11.85 -1.59
C THR A 32 10.92 10.63 -0.86
N SER A 33 10.17 9.53 -0.89
CA SER A 33 10.57 8.27 -0.25
C SER A 33 11.93 7.78 -0.77
N SER A 34 12.87 7.54 0.14
CA SER A 34 14.21 6.97 -0.12
C SER A 34 14.24 5.46 0.09
N GLY A 35 15.21 4.77 -0.50
CA GLY A 35 15.38 3.30 -0.38
C GLY A 35 15.19 2.56 -1.70
N SER A 36 15.71 1.32 -1.74
CA SER A 36 15.85 0.48 -2.94
C SER A 36 14.53 -0.18 -3.32
N TYR A 37 14.04 0.11 -4.52
CA TYR A 37 12.81 -0.46 -5.06
C TYR A 37 13.09 -1.75 -5.85
N ALA A 38 12.16 -2.70 -5.82
CA ALA A 38 12.21 -3.89 -6.66
C ALA A 38 10.81 -4.40 -7.02
N VAL A 39 10.68 -5.04 -8.19
CA VAL A 39 9.45 -5.72 -8.60
C VAL A 39 9.73 -7.18 -8.90
N ALA A 40 9.04 -8.10 -8.22
CA ALA A 40 8.96 -9.48 -8.68
C ALA A 40 7.83 -9.58 -9.71
N LYS A 41 8.17 -9.82 -10.98
CA LYS A 41 7.24 -10.08 -12.08
C LYS A 41 7.03 -11.59 -12.19
N LEU A 42 5.88 -12.09 -11.73
CA LEU A 42 5.57 -13.51 -11.64
C LEU A 42 4.50 -13.94 -12.65
N ASP A 43 4.66 -15.15 -13.17
CA ASP A 43 3.63 -15.98 -13.77
C ASP A 43 3.24 -17.08 -12.77
N LEU A 44 1.96 -17.09 -12.39
CA LEU A 44 1.32 -18.11 -11.56
C LEU A 44 0.71 -19.19 -12.45
N SER A 45 0.86 -20.46 -12.08
CA SER A 45 0.28 -21.59 -12.83
C SER A 45 -1.26 -21.59 -12.84
N ALA A 46 -1.90 -20.88 -11.92
CA ALA A 46 -3.34 -20.62 -11.89
C ALA A 46 -3.62 -19.27 -11.21
N GLY A 47 -4.64 -18.55 -11.70
CA GLY A 47 -5.07 -17.25 -11.17
C GLY A 47 -6.36 -17.29 -10.35
N ILE A 48 -6.82 -16.10 -9.95
CA ILE A 48 -8.10 -15.89 -9.27
C ILE A 48 -9.26 -16.14 -10.27
N GLN A 49 -10.23 -16.98 -9.89
CA GLN A 49 -11.36 -17.42 -10.72
C GLN A 49 -12.67 -17.39 -9.93
N ASP A 50 -13.81 -17.09 -10.57
CA ASP A 50 -15.15 -17.17 -9.98
C ASP A 50 -15.48 -18.62 -9.56
N ALA A 51 -16.10 -18.80 -8.39
CA ALA A 51 -16.59 -20.08 -7.89
C ALA A 51 -17.59 -20.78 -8.83
N LYS A 52 -18.34 -20.01 -9.63
CA LYS A 52 -19.35 -20.49 -10.60
C LYS A 52 -18.76 -20.90 -11.94
N ASP A 53 -17.53 -20.47 -12.27
CA ASP A 53 -16.88 -20.85 -13.52
C ASP A 53 -16.56 -22.35 -13.51
N LYS A 54 -16.85 -23.04 -14.62
CA LYS A 54 -16.61 -24.48 -14.79
C LYS A 54 -15.28 -24.79 -15.46
N ALA A 55 -14.59 -23.79 -16.02
CA ALA A 55 -13.25 -23.97 -16.58
C ALA A 55 -12.21 -24.24 -15.47
N ALA A 56 -11.06 -24.78 -15.86
CA ALA A 56 -9.87 -24.77 -15.00
C ALA A 56 -9.37 -23.33 -14.83
N ALA A 57 -8.86 -22.98 -13.65
CA ALA A 57 -8.24 -21.68 -13.40
C ALA A 57 -7.03 -21.47 -14.33
N GLN A 58 -7.03 -20.37 -15.07
CA GLN A 58 -6.02 -20.10 -16.10
C GLN A 58 -4.75 -19.50 -15.49
N PRO A 59 -3.57 -19.70 -16.10
CA PRO A 59 -2.33 -19.03 -15.67
C PRO A 59 -2.45 -17.51 -15.67
N GLN A 60 -1.84 -16.85 -14.69
CA GLN A 60 -2.04 -15.42 -14.44
C GLN A 60 -0.73 -14.73 -14.05
N LYS A 61 -0.51 -13.52 -14.59
CA LYS A 61 0.60 -12.66 -14.15
C LYS A 61 0.24 -11.92 -12.87
N LEU A 62 1.21 -11.83 -11.96
CA LEU A 62 1.17 -11.08 -10.71
C LEU A 62 2.48 -10.33 -10.57
N PHE A 63 2.44 -9.00 -10.42
CA PHE A 63 3.64 -8.24 -10.04
C PHE A 63 3.55 -7.81 -8.57
N LEU A 64 4.66 -7.94 -7.85
CA LEU A 64 4.81 -7.59 -6.44
C LEU A 64 5.81 -6.45 -6.31
N ALA A 65 5.33 -5.27 -5.94
CA ALA A 65 6.15 -4.11 -5.65
C ALA A 65 6.72 -4.20 -4.23
N MET A 66 8.03 -4.02 -4.10
CA MET A 66 8.76 -4.08 -2.83
C MET A 66 9.72 -2.90 -2.70
N ARG A 67 10.03 -2.53 -1.45
CA ARG A 67 11.02 -1.51 -1.11
C ARG A 67 11.80 -1.89 0.13
N ASP A 68 13.12 -1.90 0.06
CA ASP A 68 14.01 -2.28 1.17
C ASP A 68 13.62 -3.63 1.81
N GLY A 69 13.17 -4.57 0.96
CA GLY A 69 12.65 -5.89 1.33
C GLY A 69 11.21 -5.93 1.87
N LYS A 70 10.56 -4.79 2.10
CA LYS A 70 9.16 -4.71 2.57
C LYS A 70 8.20 -4.69 1.38
N PHE A 71 7.01 -5.24 1.56
CA PHE A 71 5.90 -5.09 0.61
C PHE A 71 5.49 -3.62 0.42
N VAL A 72 5.15 -3.24 -0.82
CA VAL A 72 4.54 -1.95 -1.15
C VAL A 72 3.17 -2.15 -1.80
N ASN A 73 3.06 -3.04 -2.79
CA ASN A 73 1.78 -3.35 -3.43
C ASN A 73 1.82 -4.66 -4.23
N ALA A 74 0.65 -5.14 -4.64
CA ALA A 74 0.48 -6.31 -5.50
C ALA A 74 -0.63 -6.08 -6.53
N TRP A 75 -0.38 -6.48 -7.77
CA TRP A 75 -1.36 -6.40 -8.85
C TRP A 75 -1.27 -7.61 -9.77
N PHE A 76 -2.37 -8.36 -9.81
CA PHE A 76 -2.63 -9.35 -10.85
C PHE A 76 -2.96 -8.63 -12.17
N ILE A 77 -2.59 -9.22 -13.30
CA ILE A 77 -2.78 -8.64 -14.65
C ILE A 77 -3.83 -9.46 -15.42
N ARG A 78 -4.67 -8.77 -16.22
CA ARG A 78 -5.93 -9.24 -16.87
C ARG A 78 -7.10 -9.41 -15.87
N PRO A 79 -8.36 -9.16 -16.28
CA PRO A 79 -9.51 -9.10 -15.34
C PRO A 79 -9.79 -10.40 -14.58
N PHE A 80 -10.24 -10.28 -13.33
CA PHE A 80 -10.48 -11.39 -12.40
C PHE A 80 -11.98 -11.60 -12.22
N ALA A 81 -12.56 -12.60 -12.88
CA ALA A 81 -14.01 -12.84 -12.86
C ALA A 81 -14.89 -11.62 -13.26
N GLY A 82 -14.33 -10.69 -14.04
CA GLY A 82 -14.98 -9.42 -14.39
C GLY A 82 -14.80 -8.28 -13.37
N ASP A 83 -14.28 -8.55 -12.17
CA ASP A 83 -13.77 -7.49 -11.29
C ASP A 83 -12.33 -7.11 -11.66
N SER A 84 -11.96 -5.89 -11.31
CA SER A 84 -10.67 -5.26 -11.57
C SER A 84 -10.13 -4.52 -10.35
N ARG A 85 -10.79 -4.67 -9.18
CA ARG A 85 -10.62 -3.85 -7.98
C ARG A 85 -10.35 -4.68 -6.72
N LEU A 86 -9.39 -5.60 -6.80
CA LEU A 86 -8.77 -6.18 -5.63
C LEU A 86 -7.81 -5.15 -5.03
N MET A 87 -8.07 -4.73 -3.79
CA MET A 87 -7.24 -3.79 -3.04
C MET A 87 -6.53 -4.54 -1.92
N VAL A 88 -5.24 -4.31 -1.70
CA VAL A 88 -4.52 -4.90 -0.55
C VAL A 88 -5.07 -4.28 0.73
N GLU A 89 -5.41 -5.11 1.71
CA GLU A 89 -5.86 -4.69 3.05
C GLU A 89 -4.82 -5.01 4.13
N THR A 90 -4.38 -6.26 4.22
CA THR A 90 -3.34 -6.69 5.15
C THR A 90 -2.23 -7.43 4.42
N THR A 91 -1.02 -7.45 5.00
CA THR A 91 0.12 -8.17 4.42
C THR A 91 1.14 -8.53 5.49
N THR A 92 1.70 -9.73 5.39
CA THR A 92 2.93 -10.14 6.07
C THR A 92 4.07 -10.41 5.09
N LEU A 93 3.83 -10.20 3.79
CA LEU A 93 4.79 -10.51 2.74
C LEU A 93 6.06 -9.66 2.87
N ALA A 94 7.22 -10.32 2.90
CA ALA A 94 8.52 -9.67 2.92
C ALA A 94 9.56 -10.46 2.13
N LYS A 95 10.59 -9.77 1.65
CA LYS A 95 11.83 -10.34 1.16
C LYS A 95 12.88 -10.36 2.28
N GLN A 96 13.39 -11.53 2.61
CA GLN A 96 14.45 -11.74 3.59
C GLN A 96 15.51 -12.64 2.97
N GLY A 97 16.75 -12.12 2.80
CA GLY A 97 17.80 -12.86 2.09
C GLY A 97 17.38 -13.23 0.67
N ASP A 98 17.39 -14.51 0.34
CA ASP A 98 16.94 -15.12 -0.91
C ASP A 98 15.43 -15.47 -0.93
N LYS A 99 14.70 -15.36 0.19
CA LYS A 99 13.27 -15.67 0.26
C LYS A 99 12.39 -14.45 0.02
N ILE A 100 11.26 -14.62 -0.66
CA ILE A 100 10.09 -13.74 -0.63
C ILE A 100 8.91 -14.61 -0.14
N ALA A 101 8.44 -14.37 1.08
CA ALA A 101 7.45 -15.23 1.72
C ALA A 101 6.48 -14.46 2.63
N GLY A 102 5.32 -15.05 2.89
CA GLY A 102 4.25 -14.50 3.72
C GLY A 102 2.92 -14.35 2.98
N ASP A 103 2.04 -13.54 3.54
CA ASP A 103 0.65 -13.39 3.11
C ASP A 103 0.36 -12.01 2.51
N VAL A 104 -0.57 -11.95 1.57
CA VAL A 104 -1.26 -10.73 1.14
C VAL A 104 -2.77 -10.99 1.19
N GLU A 105 -3.51 -10.15 1.90
CA GLU A 105 -4.96 -10.17 1.93
C GLU A 105 -5.53 -9.09 1.01
N PHE A 106 -6.38 -9.49 0.09
CA PHE A 106 -7.06 -8.61 -0.85
C PHE A 106 -8.55 -8.49 -0.51
N ARG A 107 -9.07 -7.28 -0.50
CA ARG A 107 -10.51 -6.99 -0.41
C ARG A 107 -11.04 -6.51 -1.75
N THR A 108 -12.20 -7.02 -2.16
CA THR A 108 -12.92 -6.55 -3.35
C THR A 108 -13.61 -5.20 -3.10
N ALA A 109 -13.43 -4.23 -3.99
CA ALA A 109 -14.25 -3.03 -4.02
C ALA A 109 -15.52 -3.22 -4.89
N PHE A 110 -16.39 -4.16 -4.52
CA PHE A 110 -17.71 -4.30 -5.16
C PHE A 110 -18.55 -3.03 -5.03
N ASN A 111 -19.54 -2.88 -5.92
CA ASN A 111 -20.40 -1.70 -5.99
C ASN A 111 -21.18 -1.51 -4.67
N ARG A 112 -21.46 -0.25 -4.28
CA ARG A 112 -22.13 0.11 -3.02
C ARG A 112 -23.33 -0.81 -2.71
N GLY A 113 -23.37 -1.35 -1.50
CA GLY A 113 -24.43 -2.24 -1.01
C GLY A 113 -24.14 -3.74 -1.13
N ASN A 114 -23.09 -4.13 -1.87
CA ASN A 114 -22.64 -5.53 -1.90
C ASN A 114 -21.67 -5.83 -0.73
N ALA A 115 -21.61 -7.09 -0.32
CA ALA A 115 -20.63 -7.55 0.66
C ALA A 115 -19.20 -7.38 0.12
N GLN A 116 -18.32 -6.79 0.93
CA GLN A 116 -16.88 -6.83 0.70
C GLN A 116 -16.36 -8.20 1.12
N VAL A 117 -15.68 -8.89 0.22
CA VAL A 117 -15.14 -10.24 0.44
C VAL A 117 -13.62 -10.20 0.41
N SER A 118 -13.01 -11.08 1.21
CA SER A 118 -11.56 -11.26 1.28
C SER A 118 -11.11 -12.40 0.37
N VAL A 119 -9.93 -12.24 -0.22
CA VAL A 119 -9.17 -13.27 -0.92
C VAL A 119 -7.74 -13.22 -0.38
N LYS A 120 -7.26 -14.32 0.18
CA LYS A 120 -5.90 -14.38 0.75
C LYS A 120 -4.96 -15.10 -0.20
N LEU A 121 -3.81 -14.49 -0.49
CA LEU A 121 -2.70 -15.09 -1.21
C LEU A 121 -1.57 -15.40 -0.21
N ASN A 122 -1.14 -16.65 -0.14
CA ASN A 122 0.13 -17.03 0.49
C ASN A 122 1.17 -17.24 -0.60
N LEU A 123 2.41 -16.83 -0.33
CA LEU A 123 3.56 -17.03 -1.20
C LEU A 123 4.73 -17.63 -0.40
N ASP A 124 5.43 -18.59 -1.00
CA ASP A 124 6.77 -18.98 -0.57
C ASP A 124 7.67 -19.13 -1.81
N LEU A 125 8.53 -18.14 -2.04
CA LEU A 125 9.36 -18.00 -3.23
C LEU A 125 10.84 -17.88 -2.86
N THR A 126 11.70 -18.53 -3.64
CA THR A 126 13.16 -18.35 -3.60
C THR A 126 13.61 -17.51 -4.79
N VAL A 127 14.60 -16.65 -4.54
CA VAL A 127 15.23 -15.72 -5.48
C VAL A 127 16.69 -16.16 -5.69
N SER A 128 17.07 -16.47 -6.92
CA SER A 128 18.43 -16.85 -7.29
C SER A 128 18.90 -15.99 -8.47
N GLY A 129 19.79 -15.05 -8.19
CA GLY A 129 20.11 -13.97 -9.13
C GLY A 129 18.89 -13.08 -9.39
N ASP A 130 18.52 -12.93 -10.66
CA ASP A 130 17.30 -12.27 -11.11
C ASP A 130 16.08 -13.20 -11.12
N LYS A 131 16.25 -14.53 -11.06
CA LYS A 131 15.17 -15.51 -11.16
C LYS A 131 14.40 -15.66 -9.84
N VAL A 132 13.07 -15.72 -9.92
CA VAL A 132 12.18 -16.03 -8.79
C VAL A 132 11.38 -17.29 -9.09
N THR A 133 11.32 -18.23 -8.15
CA THR A 133 10.53 -19.48 -8.26
C THR A 133 10.04 -19.96 -6.90
N GLY A 134 8.82 -20.50 -6.84
CA GLY A 134 8.30 -21.15 -5.65
C GLY A 134 6.84 -21.55 -5.77
N ASN A 135 6.13 -21.56 -4.64
CA ASN A 135 4.74 -21.98 -4.53
C ASN A 135 3.82 -20.82 -4.14
N PHE A 136 2.54 -20.93 -4.50
CA PHE A 136 1.48 -20.03 -4.05
C PHE A 136 0.22 -20.80 -3.61
N ASN A 137 -0.58 -20.16 -2.77
CA ASN A 137 -1.91 -20.62 -2.38
C ASN A 137 -2.87 -19.42 -2.34
N ILE A 138 -3.91 -19.46 -3.18
CA ILE A 138 -5.05 -18.56 -3.13
C ILE A 138 -6.12 -19.23 -2.27
N ILE A 139 -6.64 -18.51 -1.27
CA ILE A 139 -7.75 -18.92 -0.42
C ILE A 139 -8.90 -17.95 -0.68
N GLY A 140 -10.00 -18.47 -1.22
CA GLY A 140 -11.26 -17.77 -1.47
C GLY A 140 -12.43 -18.34 -0.67
N ASP A 141 -12.17 -19.10 0.40
CA ASP A 141 -13.20 -19.79 1.17
C ASP A 141 -14.22 -18.79 1.77
N GLY A 142 -15.52 -18.98 1.45
CA GLY A 142 -16.59 -18.04 1.81
C GLY A 142 -16.74 -16.82 0.90
N SER A 143 -15.90 -16.69 -0.12
CA SER A 143 -15.95 -15.63 -1.15
C SER A 143 -16.61 -16.16 -2.47
N PRO A 144 -16.85 -15.31 -3.48
CA PRO A 144 -17.27 -15.74 -4.81
C PRO A 144 -16.11 -16.26 -5.67
N TYR A 145 -14.91 -16.47 -5.10
CA TYR A 145 -13.72 -16.94 -5.80
C TYR A 145 -13.31 -18.36 -5.34
N LYS A 146 -12.68 -19.11 -6.23
CA LYS A 146 -12.10 -20.43 -5.89
C LYS A 146 -10.77 -20.28 -5.16
N SER A 147 -10.58 -21.14 -4.16
CA SER A 147 -9.25 -21.45 -3.63
C SER A 147 -8.43 -22.27 -4.65
N ALA A 148 -7.15 -21.95 -4.81
CA ALA A 148 -6.27 -22.54 -5.84
C ALA A 148 -4.82 -22.64 -5.35
N LYS A 149 -4.09 -23.68 -5.75
CA LYS A 149 -2.68 -23.92 -5.37
C LYS A 149 -1.85 -24.21 -6.61
N GLY A 150 -0.58 -23.81 -6.59
CA GLY A 150 0.31 -24.04 -7.73
C GLY A 150 1.69 -23.43 -7.57
N THR A 151 2.40 -23.35 -8.68
CA THR A 151 3.75 -22.79 -8.75
C THR A 151 3.76 -21.36 -9.29
N ALA A 152 4.69 -20.56 -8.80
CA ALA A 152 4.98 -19.23 -9.27
C ALA A 152 6.40 -19.20 -9.82
N SER A 153 6.61 -18.54 -10.96
CA SER A 153 7.94 -18.37 -11.58
C SER A 153 8.05 -17.02 -12.26
N GLY A 154 9.24 -16.44 -12.33
CA GLY A 154 9.42 -15.11 -12.91
C GLY A 154 10.77 -14.49 -12.61
N THR A 155 10.82 -13.16 -12.59
CA THR A 155 12.05 -12.39 -12.35
C THR A 155 11.88 -11.28 -11.31
N LEU A 156 12.98 -10.92 -10.63
CA LEU A 156 13.08 -9.81 -9.70
C LEU A 156 13.90 -8.69 -10.34
N GLN A 157 13.23 -7.60 -10.71
CA GLN A 157 13.89 -6.42 -11.26
C GLN A 157 14.13 -5.38 -10.16
N THR A 158 15.40 -5.06 -9.91
CA THR A 158 15.84 -4.03 -8.95
C THR A 158 16.14 -2.67 -9.61
N ALA A 159 15.99 -2.59 -10.93
CA ALA A 159 16.17 -1.38 -11.72
C ALA A 159 15.14 -1.33 -12.85
N ALA A 160 14.75 -0.12 -13.24
CA ALA A 160 13.92 0.13 -14.41
C ALA A 160 14.66 -0.30 -15.70
N SER A 161 14.02 -1.13 -16.52
CA SER A 161 14.44 -1.29 -17.91
C SER A 161 14.24 0.03 -18.67
N ALA A 162 14.94 0.22 -19.80
CA ALA A 162 14.91 1.52 -20.50
C ALA A 162 13.49 1.92 -20.94
N ASP A 163 12.69 0.96 -21.39
CA ASP A 163 11.30 1.15 -21.85
C ASP A 163 10.31 1.35 -20.68
N GLU A 164 10.75 1.07 -19.45
CA GLU A 164 9.99 1.25 -18.21
C GLU A 164 10.51 2.46 -17.39
N LYS A 165 11.53 3.17 -17.90
CA LYS A 165 11.92 4.48 -17.38
C LYS A 165 10.90 5.52 -17.84
N LEU A 166 9.94 5.75 -16.95
CA LEU A 166 9.33 7.06 -16.76
C LEU A 166 10.44 8.14 -16.74
N GLY A 167 10.14 9.36 -17.21
CA GLY A 167 11.09 10.48 -17.22
C GLY A 167 11.37 11.03 -15.83
N ASP A 168 11.05 12.31 -15.58
CA ASP A 168 11.20 12.90 -14.23
C ASP A 168 10.19 12.33 -13.19
N GLY A 169 9.33 11.40 -13.61
CA GLY A 169 8.35 10.72 -12.77
C GLY A 169 8.95 9.56 -11.98
N SER A 170 8.99 9.71 -10.65
CA SER A 170 9.36 8.64 -9.72
C SER A 170 8.46 7.40 -9.85
N TRP A 171 9.06 6.21 -9.79
CA TRP A 171 8.41 4.89 -9.75
C TRP A 171 7.44 4.67 -8.58
N THR A 172 7.38 5.59 -7.61
CA THR A 172 6.80 5.32 -6.29
C THR A 172 5.28 5.42 -6.20
N ASN A 173 4.61 6.11 -7.15
CA ASN A 173 3.28 6.68 -6.90
C ASN A 173 2.16 6.25 -7.87
N PHE A 174 2.40 5.41 -8.87
CA PHE A 174 1.36 5.09 -9.88
C PHE A 174 1.57 3.75 -10.59
N TRP A 175 0.47 3.22 -11.14
CA TRP A 175 0.27 2.51 -12.42
C TRP A 175 -1.23 2.14 -12.48
N GLY A 176 -1.68 1.28 -13.40
CA GLY A 176 -3.07 0.80 -13.45
C GLY A 176 -3.17 -0.67 -13.87
N SER A 177 -4.39 -1.19 -13.97
CA SER A 177 -4.69 -2.61 -14.27
C SER A 177 -4.28 -3.10 -15.67
N ASN A 178 -3.69 -2.24 -16.50
CA ASN A 178 -3.33 -2.51 -17.90
C ASN A 178 -2.05 -3.37 -18.07
N GLY A 179 -1.28 -3.61 -17.00
CA GLY A 179 -0.06 -4.43 -17.05
C GLY A 179 1.16 -3.75 -17.66
N ASN A 180 1.03 -2.50 -18.10
CA ASN A 180 2.14 -1.57 -18.24
C ASN A 180 2.19 -0.63 -17.00
N LEU A 181 3.51 -0.19 -16.60
CA LEU A 181 4.96 -0.39 -14.98
C LEU A 181 3.93 0.92 -16.82
N ASN A 182 2.99 2.04 -16.69
CA ASN A 182 2.86 3.25 -17.52
C ASN A 182 2.25 4.35 -16.68
N VAL A 183 2.66 5.59 -16.96
CA VAL A 183 2.02 6.78 -16.40
C VAL A 183 1.76 7.71 -17.58
N GLY A 184 0.49 8.06 -17.79
CA GLY A 184 0.15 9.17 -18.68
C GLY A 184 0.67 10.49 -18.10
N THR A 185 0.41 11.62 -18.75
CA THR A 185 0.76 12.93 -18.19
C THR A 185 0.23 13.05 -16.76
N GLN A 186 1.10 13.37 -15.79
CA GLN A 186 0.70 13.49 -14.39
C GLN A 186 -0.50 14.45 -14.30
N PRO A 187 -1.67 14.00 -13.80
CA PRO A 187 -2.81 14.89 -13.69
C PRO A 187 -2.43 16.04 -12.77
N ALA A 188 -2.77 17.26 -13.18
CA ALA A 188 -2.42 18.46 -12.43
C ALA A 188 -2.88 18.30 -10.97
N LEU A 189 -1.92 18.29 -10.05
CA LEU A 189 -2.22 18.28 -8.62
C LEU A 189 -3.09 19.49 -8.35
N VAL A 190 -4.28 19.27 -7.77
CA VAL A 190 -5.23 20.34 -7.51
C VAL A 190 -4.54 21.40 -6.66
N GLU A 191 -4.32 22.59 -7.23
CA GLU A 191 -3.66 23.69 -6.55
C GLU A 191 -4.32 23.90 -5.19
N ASN A 192 -3.51 24.09 -4.14
CA ASN A 192 -3.97 24.10 -2.76
C ASN A 192 -4.83 25.35 -2.50
N ARG A 193 -6.13 25.25 -2.80
CA ARG A 193 -7.04 26.38 -3.06
C ARG A 193 -7.51 27.13 -1.81
N LEU A 194 -6.71 27.10 -0.75
CA LEU A 194 -7.00 27.57 0.60
C LEU A 194 -6.04 28.69 1.05
N VAL A 195 -5.68 29.60 0.15
CA VAL A 195 -5.18 30.95 0.51
C VAL A 195 -6.04 32.03 -0.14
N ARG A 196 -7.34 32.02 0.16
CA ARG A 196 -8.13 33.27 0.05
C ARG A 196 -7.68 34.19 1.17
N LYS A 197 -6.86 35.20 0.86
CA LYS A 197 -6.74 36.37 1.72
C LYS A 197 -8.11 37.05 1.76
N CYS A 198 -8.71 37.13 2.94
CA CYS A 198 -9.77 38.10 3.17
C CYS A 198 -9.12 39.49 3.15
N HIS A 199 -9.70 40.39 2.34
CA HIS A 199 -9.47 41.82 2.34
C HIS A 199 -10.77 42.50 2.78
#